data_AF-A0AA92H792-F1
#
_entry.id   AF-A0AA92H792-F1
#
_cell.length_a   1.000
_cell.length_b   1.000
_cell.length_c   1.000
_cell.angle_alpha   90.00
_cell.angle_beta   90.00
_cell.angle_gamma   90.00
#
_symmetry.space_group_name_H-M   'P 1'
#
loop_
_entity.id
_entity.type
_entity.pdbx_description
1 polymer ?
#
loop_
_entity_poly.entity_id
_entity_poly.type
_entity_poly.pdbx_seq_one_letter_code
_entity_poly.pdbx_strand_id
1 'polypeptide(L)'
;MKNPVALNRLSENTTFRRGDVFVLFGELFGRGYATGLLDEAKRAGMEIVGITVGRRDENNALRPLNAEELSAAEAQLGGRIINIPLMAGFDLDAPAGGPTPTDLLADMTLESWEHDKLDWDYIAQCRDIATARFTEALSQVMSVLDGMIADGRNVFFAHTMAGGIPKAKVFLVVANRIYKGTGSRHMSSQRLIESDLGKLILQNFDEVSANTFRHLIDFSAAIRERVEASGGQVRYTAYGYHGSAVLIDGNYRWQTYTNYTQGYAKMRLEGIAQEAWAAGIKATVYNCPEIRTNSSDVFTGIELPLIPLLLALKKEDGGTWADEQWRACAQLLDDGLTMDDVFQKIHAMQESEVMRPFYDFSAWPMPNSQAQADLTIGTSNEITRMHRDSKVMMSDLLSALVVKSTGQLIFGESSEPSGPVLWLNHDIVARRLNASHARPASFEPVTVGGSDASHLEVA
;
A
#
# COMPACT_ATOMS: atom_id res chain seq x y z
N MET A 1 18.44 -7.92 1.45
CA MET A 1 18.60 -7.20 2.73
C MET A 1 18.52 -8.23 3.87
N LYS A 2 19.23 -8.08 5.00
CA LYS A 2 19.19 -9.05 6.13
C LYS A 2 18.33 -8.62 7.32
N ASN A 3 18.05 -7.32 7.47
CA ASN A 3 17.22 -6.74 8.53
C ASN A 3 16.47 -5.52 7.97
N PRO A 4 15.28 -5.17 8.49
CA PRO A 4 14.55 -3.96 8.07
C PRO A 4 15.40 -2.68 8.18
N VAL A 5 15.23 -1.77 7.21
CA VAL A 5 15.86 -0.43 7.24
C VAL A 5 14.78 0.60 7.59
N ALA A 6 14.65 0.93 8.87
CA ALA A 6 13.65 1.86 9.36
C ALA A 6 13.94 3.31 8.95
N LEU A 7 12.92 4.04 8.48
CA LEU A 7 12.99 5.49 8.38
C LEU A 7 12.91 6.08 9.80
N ASN A 8 13.95 6.79 10.22
CA ASN A 8 14.07 7.30 11.60
C ASN A 8 14.05 8.84 11.69
N ARG A 9 13.84 9.54 10.57
CA ARG A 9 13.76 11.01 10.51
C ARG A 9 12.44 11.47 9.92
N LEU A 10 11.94 12.60 10.44
CA LEU A 10 10.82 13.32 9.86
C LEU A 10 11.35 14.32 8.85
N SER A 11 11.36 13.94 7.57
CA SER A 11 11.76 14.80 6.47
C SER A 11 10.58 15.66 5.99
N GLU A 12 10.86 16.90 5.59
CA GLU A 12 9.89 17.79 4.95
C GLU A 12 10.16 17.91 3.46
N ASN A 13 9.13 18.23 2.69
CA ASN A 13 9.29 18.47 1.26
C ASN A 13 10.11 19.74 1.01
N THR A 14 11.21 19.60 0.28
CA THR A 14 12.09 20.70 -0.15
C THR A 14 12.29 20.74 -1.67
N THR A 15 11.84 19.70 -2.38
CA THR A 15 12.00 19.58 -3.84
C THR A 15 10.78 20.08 -4.59
N PHE A 16 9.58 19.59 -4.25
CA PHE A 16 8.39 19.75 -5.08
C PHE A 16 7.63 21.03 -4.78
N ARG A 17 7.19 21.72 -5.82
CA ARG A 17 6.50 23.01 -5.76
C ARG A 17 5.42 23.14 -6.83
N ARG A 18 4.73 24.27 -6.83
CA ARG A 18 3.70 24.58 -7.81
C ARG A 18 4.19 24.47 -9.25
N GLY A 19 3.47 23.68 -10.04
CA GLY A 19 3.76 23.42 -11.45
C GLY A 19 4.81 22.32 -11.70
N ASP A 20 5.36 21.69 -10.67
CA ASP A 20 6.00 20.38 -10.82
C ASP A 20 4.93 19.30 -11.06
N VAL A 21 5.31 18.16 -11.63
CA VAL A 21 4.34 17.14 -12.10
C VAL A 21 4.36 15.92 -11.20
N PHE A 22 3.20 15.52 -10.70
CA PHE A 22 2.99 14.26 -10.00
C PHE A 22 2.28 13.28 -10.93
N VAL A 23 2.84 12.09 -11.09
CA VAL A 23 2.34 11.04 -11.98
C VAL A 23 1.93 9.84 -11.13
N LEU A 24 0.63 9.57 -11.05
CA LEU A 24 0.10 8.36 -10.45
C LEU A 24 0.22 7.20 -11.45
N PHE A 25 1.18 6.31 -11.23
CA PHE A 25 1.39 5.11 -12.03
C PHE A 25 0.65 3.91 -11.45
N GLY A 26 -0.64 3.93 -11.69
CA GLY A 26 -1.68 3.02 -11.22
C GLY A 26 -3.01 3.77 -11.21
N GLU A 27 -4.10 3.08 -10.89
CA GLU A 27 -5.43 3.70 -10.87
C GLU A 27 -5.95 3.82 -9.42
N LEU A 28 -6.56 4.95 -9.10
CA LEU A 28 -7.02 5.25 -7.74
C LEU A 28 -8.36 4.56 -7.47
N PHE A 29 -8.37 3.57 -6.59
CA PHE A 29 -9.60 2.89 -6.17
C PHE A 29 -9.85 3.08 -4.68
N GLY A 30 -10.96 3.75 -4.34
CA GLY A 30 -11.39 3.92 -2.94
C GLY A 30 -10.35 4.62 -2.06
N ARG A 31 -10.30 4.23 -0.78
CA ARG A 31 -9.36 4.75 0.23
C ARG A 31 -8.19 3.78 0.37
N GLY A 32 -7.14 3.98 -0.41
CA GLY A 32 -5.88 3.22 -0.32
C GLY A 32 -4.71 4.16 -0.06
N TYR A 33 -3.53 3.60 0.23
CA TYR A 33 -2.31 4.36 0.53
C TYR A 33 -2.02 5.55 -0.41
N ALA A 34 -2.25 5.34 -1.72
CA ALA A 34 -2.04 6.34 -2.74
C ALA A 34 -2.78 7.67 -2.51
N THR A 35 -3.94 7.66 -1.83
CA THR A 35 -4.70 8.89 -1.57
C THR A 35 -3.92 9.85 -0.68
N GLY A 36 -3.21 9.34 0.33
CA GLY A 36 -2.42 10.17 1.23
C GLY A 36 -1.30 10.90 0.51
N LEU A 37 -0.55 10.21 -0.35
CA LEU A 37 0.53 10.83 -1.14
C LEU A 37 -0.02 11.81 -2.19
N LEU A 38 -1.13 11.47 -2.84
CA LEU A 38 -1.81 12.36 -3.79
C LEU A 38 -2.26 13.66 -3.14
N ASP A 39 -2.79 13.60 -1.91
CA ASP A 39 -3.20 14.79 -1.16
C ASP A 39 -2.03 15.72 -0.85
N GLU A 40 -0.84 15.18 -0.57
CA GLU A 40 0.38 15.99 -0.39
C GLU A 40 0.83 16.65 -1.69
N ALA A 41 0.84 15.92 -2.80
CA ALA A 41 1.18 16.47 -4.12
C ALA A 41 0.22 17.61 -4.52
N LYS A 42 -1.09 17.42 -4.30
CA LYS A 42 -2.10 18.47 -4.50
C LYS A 42 -1.85 19.68 -3.60
N ARG A 43 -1.53 19.46 -2.33
CA ARG A 43 -1.24 20.55 -1.38
C ARG A 43 -0.01 21.36 -1.75
N ALA A 44 1.01 20.72 -2.32
CA ALA A 44 2.20 21.38 -2.86
C ALA A 44 1.92 22.14 -4.18
N GLY A 45 0.72 22.02 -4.74
CA GLY A 45 0.32 22.68 -5.98
C GLY A 45 0.88 22.02 -7.24
N MET A 46 1.26 20.74 -7.16
CA MET A 46 1.73 19.98 -8.31
C MET A 46 0.61 19.75 -9.33
N GLU A 47 0.98 19.64 -10.60
CA GLU A 47 0.08 19.19 -11.66
C GLU A 47 -0.09 17.68 -11.54
N ILE A 48 -1.34 17.23 -11.39
CA ILE A 48 -1.65 15.81 -11.20
C ILE A 48 -1.97 15.18 -12.56
N VAL A 49 -1.20 14.14 -12.90
CA VAL A 49 -1.40 13.28 -14.06
C VAL A 49 -1.53 11.83 -13.59
N GLY A 50 -2.43 11.06 -14.19
CA GLY A 50 -2.59 9.64 -13.91
C GLY A 50 -2.63 8.81 -15.19
N ILE A 51 -2.50 7.50 -15.02
CA ILE A 51 -2.79 6.51 -16.05
C ILE A 51 -4.14 5.84 -15.77
N THR A 52 -4.63 5.07 -16.72
CA THR A 52 -5.75 4.15 -16.50
C THR A 52 -5.34 2.73 -16.85
N VAL A 53 -5.90 1.74 -16.15
CA VAL A 53 -5.78 0.34 -16.56
C VAL A 53 -6.73 -0.01 -17.70
N GLY A 54 -7.60 0.93 -18.12
CA GLY A 54 -8.66 0.71 -19.08
C GLY A 54 -9.79 -0.14 -18.51
N ARG A 55 -10.65 -0.64 -19.38
CA ARG A 55 -11.76 -1.55 -19.04
C ARG A 55 -11.77 -2.72 -20.01
N ARG A 56 -12.54 -3.75 -19.69
CA ARG A 56 -12.82 -4.86 -20.59
C ARG A 56 -14.22 -4.67 -21.19
N ASP A 57 -14.39 -4.94 -22.48
CA ASP A 57 -15.71 -4.94 -23.11
C ASP A 57 -16.45 -6.27 -22.87
N GLU A 58 -17.60 -6.45 -23.52
CA GLU A 58 -18.42 -7.66 -23.42
C GLU A 58 -17.73 -8.92 -23.96
N ASN A 59 -16.74 -8.77 -24.85
CA ASN A 59 -15.90 -9.84 -25.39
C ASN A 59 -14.62 -10.03 -24.57
N ASN A 60 -14.53 -9.38 -23.41
CA ASN A 60 -13.35 -9.37 -22.55
C ASN A 60 -12.09 -8.78 -23.24
N ALA A 61 -12.25 -7.95 -24.27
CA ALA A 61 -11.14 -7.24 -24.91
C ALA A 61 -10.82 -5.95 -24.13
N LEU A 62 -9.53 -5.64 -24.01
CA LEU A 62 -9.07 -4.43 -23.31
C LEU A 62 -9.37 -3.18 -24.16
N ARG A 63 -9.97 -2.17 -23.53
CA ARG A 63 -10.36 -0.90 -24.18
C ARG A 63 -10.03 0.32 -23.30
N PRO A 64 -9.86 1.51 -23.91
CA PRO A 64 -9.79 2.77 -23.17
C PRO A 64 -11.09 3.06 -22.41
N LEU A 65 -11.02 4.04 -21.50
CA LEU A 65 -12.19 4.60 -20.84
C LEU A 65 -13.04 5.33 -21.88
N ASN A 66 -14.36 5.20 -21.78
CA ASN A 66 -15.28 6.09 -22.48
C ASN A 66 -15.29 7.48 -21.82
N ALA A 67 -16.02 8.44 -22.40
CA ALA A 67 -16.01 9.82 -21.91
C ALA A 67 -16.54 9.98 -20.47
N GLU A 68 -17.53 9.19 -20.07
CA GLU A 68 -18.10 9.22 -18.71
C GLU A 68 -17.13 8.60 -17.70
N GLU A 69 -16.58 7.44 -18.03
CA GLU A 69 -15.57 6.75 -17.22
C GLU A 69 -14.32 7.62 -17.03
N LEU A 70 -13.85 8.29 -18.10
CA LEU A 70 -12.70 9.18 -18.04
C LEU A 70 -12.98 10.39 -17.17
N SER A 71 -14.13 11.06 -17.37
CA SER A 71 -14.53 12.23 -16.58
C SER A 71 -14.63 11.88 -15.09
N ALA A 72 -15.25 10.74 -14.75
CA ALA A 72 -15.35 10.28 -13.36
C ALA A 72 -13.97 9.98 -12.76
N ALA A 73 -13.08 9.32 -13.52
CA ALA A 73 -11.74 8.99 -13.07
C ALA A 73 -10.87 10.25 -12.88
N GLU A 74 -10.94 11.21 -13.79
CA GLU A 74 -10.24 12.51 -13.67
C GLU A 74 -10.75 13.33 -12.48
N ALA A 75 -12.07 13.33 -12.25
CA ALA A 75 -12.67 13.98 -11.07
C ALA A 75 -12.19 13.35 -9.76
N GLN A 76 -12.12 12.02 -9.70
CA GLN A 76 -11.62 11.30 -8.52
C GLN A 76 -10.12 11.54 -8.30
N LEU A 77 -9.32 11.53 -9.36
CA LEU A 77 -7.90 11.82 -9.31
C LEU A 77 -7.65 13.29 -8.94
N GLY A 78 -8.51 14.21 -9.38
CA GLY A 78 -8.27 15.65 -9.33
C GLY A 78 -7.15 16.09 -10.27
N GLY A 79 -7.08 15.49 -11.45
CA GLY A 79 -6.00 15.64 -12.43
C GLY A 79 -6.35 15.01 -13.78
N ARG A 80 -5.46 15.15 -14.76
CA ARG A 80 -5.67 14.57 -16.09
C ARG A 80 -5.33 13.07 -16.09
N ILE A 81 -6.05 12.29 -16.89
CA ILE A 81 -5.73 10.88 -17.12
C ILE A 81 -5.31 10.67 -18.58
N ILE A 82 -4.16 10.04 -18.77
CA ILE A 82 -3.73 9.56 -20.08
C ILE A 82 -4.54 8.30 -20.39
N ASN A 83 -5.53 8.43 -21.28
CA ASN A 83 -6.52 7.40 -21.57
C ASN A 83 -6.00 6.31 -22.52
N ILE A 84 -4.91 5.66 -22.14
CA ILE A 84 -4.30 4.51 -22.82
C ILE A 84 -4.30 3.34 -21.83
N PRO A 85 -4.94 2.20 -22.15
CA PRO A 85 -5.06 1.07 -21.21
C PRO A 85 -3.71 0.46 -20.80
N LEU A 86 -3.31 0.70 -19.56
CA LEU A 86 -2.09 0.17 -18.97
C LEU A 86 -2.38 -1.01 -18.03
N MET A 87 -3.13 -2.00 -18.50
CA MET A 87 -3.41 -3.22 -17.72
C MET A 87 -2.15 -4.06 -17.58
N ALA A 88 -1.64 -4.21 -16.36
CA ALA A 88 -0.53 -5.10 -16.07
C ALA A 88 -0.98 -6.57 -15.97
N GLY A 89 -0.02 -7.49 -15.94
CA GLY A 89 -0.27 -8.93 -15.85
C GLY A 89 -0.59 -9.56 -17.20
N PHE A 90 -0.61 -10.88 -17.22
CA PHE A 90 -0.73 -11.70 -18.44
C PHE A 90 -1.87 -12.72 -18.40
N ASP A 91 -2.66 -12.75 -17.32
CA ASP A 91 -3.69 -13.77 -17.10
C ASP A 91 -4.81 -13.78 -18.15
N LEU A 92 -4.93 -12.72 -18.94
CA LEU A 92 -5.94 -12.52 -19.98
C LEU A 92 -5.32 -12.17 -21.34
N ASP A 93 -4.08 -12.58 -21.57
CA ASP A 93 -3.35 -12.41 -22.83
C ASP A 93 -3.03 -13.79 -23.43
N ALA A 94 -3.09 -13.91 -24.76
CA ALA A 94 -2.85 -15.15 -25.47
C ALA A 94 -2.46 -14.89 -26.93
N PRO A 95 -1.83 -15.86 -27.61
CA PRO A 95 -1.79 -15.91 -29.07
C PRO A 95 -3.19 -15.78 -29.67
N ALA A 96 -3.30 -15.15 -30.85
CA ALA A 96 -4.59 -14.93 -31.51
C ALA A 96 -5.36 -16.25 -31.69
N GLY A 97 -6.59 -16.31 -31.14
CA GLY A 97 -7.47 -17.48 -31.19
C GLY A 97 -7.12 -18.61 -30.20
N GLY A 98 -6.07 -18.46 -29.40
CA GLY A 98 -5.71 -19.40 -28.33
C GLY A 98 -6.34 -19.07 -26.97
N PRO A 99 -6.36 -20.03 -26.03
CA PRO A 99 -6.86 -19.80 -24.67
C PRO A 99 -5.95 -18.86 -23.87
N THR A 100 -6.52 -18.00 -23.04
CA THR A 100 -5.74 -17.25 -22.04
C THR A 100 -5.31 -18.15 -20.88
N PRO A 101 -4.31 -17.74 -20.07
CA PRO A 101 -4.00 -18.44 -18.83
C PRO A 101 -5.24 -18.61 -17.93
N THR A 102 -6.14 -17.62 -17.88
CA THR A 102 -7.41 -17.75 -17.13
C THR A 102 -8.31 -18.85 -17.71
N ASP A 103 -8.37 -19.00 -19.04
CA ASP A 103 -9.15 -20.07 -19.68
C ASP A 103 -8.58 -21.45 -19.33
N LEU A 104 -7.24 -21.58 -19.29
CA LEU A 104 -6.57 -22.82 -18.88
C LEU A 104 -6.85 -23.19 -17.41
N LEU A 105 -7.18 -22.21 -16.56
CA LEU A 105 -7.58 -22.44 -15.17
C LEU A 105 -9.08 -22.78 -15.02
N ALA A 106 -9.89 -22.60 -16.07
CA ALA A 106 -11.35 -22.80 -15.99
C ALA A 106 -11.74 -24.27 -15.78
N ASP A 107 -10.89 -25.20 -16.25
CA ASP A 107 -11.10 -26.64 -16.14
C ASP A 107 -10.66 -27.23 -14.79
N MET A 108 -9.92 -26.48 -13.98
CA MET A 108 -9.48 -26.92 -12.65
C MET A 108 -10.64 -27.02 -11.67
N THR A 109 -10.75 -28.13 -10.95
CA THR A 109 -11.76 -28.35 -9.90
C THR A 109 -11.15 -28.29 -8.50
N LEU A 110 -12.00 -28.31 -7.46
CA LEU A 110 -11.53 -28.34 -6.07
C LEU A 110 -10.78 -29.63 -5.72
N GLU A 111 -11.04 -30.70 -6.48
CA GLU A 111 -10.42 -32.01 -6.34
C GLU A 111 -9.11 -32.13 -7.13
N SER A 112 -8.95 -31.37 -8.22
CA SER A 112 -7.84 -31.56 -9.17
C SER A 112 -6.75 -30.49 -9.13
N TRP A 113 -7.06 -29.25 -8.69
CA TRP A 113 -6.17 -28.08 -8.83
C TRP A 113 -4.75 -28.24 -8.25
N GLU A 114 -4.56 -29.09 -7.25
CA GLU A 114 -3.24 -29.34 -6.65
C GLU A 114 -2.32 -30.16 -7.55
N HIS A 115 -2.90 -30.94 -8.46
CA HIS A 115 -2.20 -31.91 -9.27
C HIS A 115 -2.28 -31.61 -10.77
N ASP A 116 -3.27 -30.83 -11.19
CA ASP A 116 -3.37 -30.31 -12.56
C ASP A 116 -2.08 -29.61 -12.99
N LYS A 117 -1.77 -29.77 -14.27
CA LYS A 117 -0.55 -29.25 -14.89
C LYS A 117 -0.87 -28.24 -15.98
N LEU A 118 -0.03 -27.23 -16.07
CA LEU A 118 -0.11 -26.20 -17.09
C LEU A 118 0.98 -26.42 -18.14
N ASP A 119 0.69 -26.06 -19.38
CA ASP A 119 1.69 -25.97 -20.44
C ASP A 119 2.51 -24.68 -20.24
N TRP A 120 3.69 -24.82 -19.63
CA TRP A 120 4.54 -23.69 -19.28
C TRP A 120 5.17 -22.99 -20.48
N ASP A 121 5.36 -23.68 -21.61
CA ASP A 121 5.85 -23.07 -22.84
C ASP A 121 4.77 -22.16 -23.46
N TYR A 122 3.51 -22.61 -23.39
CA TYR A 122 2.38 -21.79 -23.81
C TYR A 122 2.12 -20.60 -22.85
N ILE A 123 2.22 -20.81 -21.53
CA ILE A 123 2.13 -19.72 -20.54
C ILE A 123 3.22 -18.66 -20.77
N ALA A 124 4.44 -19.08 -21.11
CA ALA A 124 5.53 -18.15 -21.43
C ALA A 124 5.18 -17.28 -22.65
N GLN A 125 4.60 -17.85 -23.70
CA GLN A 125 4.14 -17.08 -24.87
C GLN A 125 3.06 -16.06 -24.50
N CYS A 126 2.10 -16.43 -23.65
CA CYS A 126 1.07 -15.51 -23.15
C CYS A 126 1.69 -14.32 -22.40
N ARG A 127 2.68 -14.60 -21.55
CA ARG A 127 3.42 -13.57 -20.81
C ARG A 127 4.23 -12.65 -21.72
N ASP A 128 4.88 -13.18 -22.75
CA ASP A 128 5.64 -12.37 -23.72
C ASP A 128 4.72 -11.41 -24.49
N ILE A 129 3.53 -11.90 -24.90
CA ILE A 129 2.50 -11.09 -25.55
C ILE A 129 1.99 -9.97 -24.62
N ALA A 130 1.70 -10.31 -23.36
CA ALA A 130 1.28 -9.32 -22.37
C ALA A 130 2.35 -8.26 -22.11
N THR A 131 3.62 -8.67 -22.05
CA THR A 131 4.76 -7.76 -21.86
C THR A 131 4.89 -6.82 -23.05
N ALA A 132 4.78 -7.33 -24.28
CA ALA A 132 4.78 -6.50 -25.48
C ALA A 132 3.62 -5.49 -25.47
N ARG A 133 2.39 -5.95 -25.17
CA ARG A 133 1.21 -5.08 -25.03
C ARG A 133 1.42 -3.98 -24.00
N PHE A 134 1.90 -4.33 -22.81
CA PHE A 134 2.11 -3.37 -21.71
C PHE A 134 3.18 -2.34 -22.07
N THR A 135 4.32 -2.78 -22.61
CA THR A 135 5.45 -1.89 -22.94
C THR A 135 5.17 -1.00 -24.17
N GLU A 136 4.42 -1.48 -25.15
CA GLU A 136 3.94 -0.66 -26.27
C GLU A 136 3.00 0.44 -25.77
N ALA A 137 1.98 0.08 -24.97
CA ALA A 137 1.08 1.05 -24.36
C ALA A 137 1.83 2.06 -23.47
N LEU A 138 2.80 1.58 -22.68
CA LEU A 138 3.63 2.43 -21.83
C LEU A 138 4.46 3.43 -22.63
N SER A 139 5.02 3.01 -23.77
CA SER A 139 5.73 3.92 -24.67
C SER A 139 4.85 5.07 -25.16
N GLN A 140 3.59 4.76 -25.51
CA GLN A 140 2.62 5.77 -25.91
C GLN A 140 2.27 6.69 -24.73
N VAL A 141 2.06 6.14 -23.54
CA VAL A 141 1.83 6.94 -22.32
C VAL A 141 2.99 7.88 -22.04
N MET A 142 4.24 7.40 -22.11
CA MET A 142 5.42 8.23 -21.88
C MET A 142 5.59 9.32 -22.94
N SER A 143 5.26 9.03 -24.20
CA SER A 143 5.26 10.05 -25.28
C SER A 143 4.25 11.17 -25.00
N VAL A 144 3.02 10.82 -24.58
CA VAL A 144 2.01 11.83 -24.21
C VAL A 144 2.43 12.60 -22.95
N LEU A 145 2.97 11.90 -21.95
CA LEU A 145 3.40 12.49 -20.68
C LEU A 145 4.57 13.46 -20.86
N ASP A 146 5.54 13.15 -21.73
CA ASP A 146 6.68 14.02 -22.01
C ASP A 146 6.24 15.42 -22.44
N GLY A 147 5.21 15.49 -23.31
CA GLY A 147 4.59 16.74 -23.75
C GLY A 147 3.81 17.48 -22.66
N MET A 148 3.56 16.88 -21.50
CA MET A 148 2.95 17.54 -20.33
C MET A 148 3.98 18.10 -19.35
N ILE A 149 5.25 17.73 -19.48
CA ILE A 149 6.31 18.11 -18.52
C ILE A 149 7.20 19.17 -19.17
N ALA A 150 7.01 20.43 -18.76
CA ALA A 150 7.89 21.53 -19.17
C ALA A 150 9.32 21.36 -18.62
N ASP A 151 10.30 21.94 -19.31
CA ASP A 151 11.70 21.95 -18.85
C ASP A 151 11.85 22.65 -17.49
N GLY A 152 12.81 22.18 -16.68
CA GLY A 152 13.10 22.71 -15.34
C GLY A 152 12.05 22.37 -14.27
N ARG A 153 11.04 21.56 -14.59
CA ARG A 153 10.06 21.03 -13.63
C ARG A 153 10.57 19.77 -12.96
N ASN A 154 10.22 19.59 -11.69
CA ASN A 154 10.43 18.30 -11.03
C ASN A 154 9.31 17.32 -11.40
N VAL A 155 9.62 16.02 -11.37
CA VAL A 155 8.65 14.96 -11.67
C VAL A 155 8.67 13.91 -10.56
N PHE A 156 7.49 13.60 -10.04
CA PHE A 156 7.28 12.58 -9.03
C PHE A 156 6.44 11.45 -9.62
N PHE A 157 7.06 10.30 -9.90
CA PHE A 157 6.37 9.08 -10.29
C PHE A 157 6.00 8.22 -9.07
N ALA A 158 4.71 8.07 -8.80
CA ALA A 158 4.19 7.24 -7.71
C ALA A 158 3.57 5.94 -8.26
N HIS A 159 4.33 4.84 -8.16
CA HIS A 159 3.89 3.50 -8.54
C HIS A 159 2.99 2.89 -7.46
N THR A 160 1.82 2.39 -7.89
CA THR A 160 0.81 1.80 -6.99
C THR A 160 0.26 0.47 -7.47
N MET A 161 0.81 -0.08 -8.56
CA MET A 161 0.34 -1.35 -9.11
C MET A 161 0.67 -2.51 -8.16
N ALA A 162 -0.34 -3.29 -7.80
CA ALA A 162 -0.20 -4.55 -7.08
C ALA A 162 -1.41 -5.43 -7.38
N GLY A 163 -1.19 -6.72 -7.61
CA GLY A 163 -2.25 -7.63 -8.00
C GLY A 163 -1.73 -8.81 -8.80
N GLY A 164 -2.52 -9.30 -9.76
CA GLY A 164 -2.18 -10.46 -10.59
C GLY A 164 -2.91 -11.74 -10.21
N ILE A 165 -3.98 -11.65 -9.41
CA ILE A 165 -4.85 -12.80 -9.15
C ILE A 165 -5.71 -13.05 -10.41
N PRO A 166 -5.60 -14.23 -11.06
CA PRO A 166 -6.44 -14.58 -12.20
C PRO A 166 -7.88 -14.79 -11.76
N LYS A 167 -8.83 -14.53 -12.66
CA LYS A 167 -10.27 -14.72 -12.40
C LYS A 167 -10.69 -16.19 -12.49
N ALA A 168 -10.12 -17.04 -11.64
CA ALA A 168 -10.44 -18.47 -11.56
C ALA A 168 -11.37 -18.78 -10.37
N LYS A 169 -12.48 -19.48 -10.61
CA LYS A 169 -13.45 -19.86 -9.56
C LYS A 169 -12.81 -20.71 -8.47
N VAL A 170 -11.97 -21.67 -8.86
CA VAL A 170 -11.28 -22.57 -7.93
C VAL A 170 -10.38 -21.80 -6.95
N PHE A 171 -9.70 -20.75 -7.44
CA PHE A 171 -8.82 -19.94 -6.62
C PHE A 171 -9.56 -19.23 -5.50
N LEU A 172 -10.77 -18.70 -5.75
CA LEU A 172 -11.54 -18.00 -4.70
C LEU A 172 -11.87 -18.93 -3.51
N VAL A 173 -12.16 -20.20 -3.78
CA VAL A 173 -12.44 -21.19 -2.72
C VAL A 173 -11.15 -21.55 -1.99
N VAL A 174 -10.05 -21.79 -2.72
CA VAL A 174 -8.73 -22.09 -2.15
C VAL A 174 -8.24 -20.94 -1.27
N ALA A 175 -8.32 -19.70 -1.77
CA ALA A 175 -7.96 -18.49 -1.04
C ALA A 175 -8.77 -18.33 0.26
N ASN A 176 -10.08 -18.59 0.24
CA ASN A 176 -10.89 -18.56 1.46
C ASN A 176 -10.42 -19.59 2.50
N ARG A 177 -9.99 -20.78 2.08
CA ARG A 177 -9.44 -21.79 3.01
C ARG A 177 -8.07 -21.40 3.55
N ILE A 178 -7.24 -20.77 2.74
CA ILE A 178 -5.90 -20.32 3.14
C ILE A 178 -5.98 -19.13 4.11
N TYR A 179 -6.74 -18.09 3.75
CA TYR A 179 -6.76 -16.83 4.50
C TYR A 179 -7.77 -16.78 5.65
N LYS A 180 -8.82 -17.62 5.60
CA LYS A 180 -9.94 -17.59 6.57
C LYS A 180 -10.26 -18.96 7.17
N GLY A 181 -9.58 -20.02 6.73
CA GLY A 181 -9.86 -21.38 7.18
C GLY A 181 -9.22 -21.68 8.54
N THR A 182 -10.05 -22.11 9.48
CA THR A 182 -9.66 -22.63 10.80
C THR A 182 -10.07 -24.10 10.93
N GLY A 183 -9.48 -24.83 11.88
CA GLY A 183 -9.82 -26.23 12.13
C GLY A 183 -9.76 -27.10 10.87
N SER A 184 -10.82 -27.87 10.60
CA SER A 184 -10.92 -28.72 9.41
C SER A 184 -11.00 -27.96 8.08
N ARG A 185 -11.26 -26.66 8.10
CA ARG A 185 -11.30 -25.81 6.90
C ARG A 185 -9.93 -25.23 6.54
N HIS A 186 -8.97 -25.28 7.47
CA HIS A 186 -7.62 -24.78 7.25
C HIS A 186 -6.98 -25.40 6.00
N MET A 187 -6.18 -24.58 5.31
CA MET A 187 -5.33 -25.00 4.21
C MET A 187 -4.01 -24.23 4.29
N SER A 188 -2.90 -24.94 4.20
CA SER A 188 -1.58 -24.29 4.11
C SER A 188 -1.42 -23.61 2.75
N SER A 189 -0.91 -22.38 2.76
CA SER A 189 -0.52 -21.61 1.58
C SER A 189 0.55 -22.34 0.75
N GLN A 190 1.33 -23.23 1.37
CA GLN A 190 2.33 -24.03 0.68
C GLN A 190 1.71 -24.92 -0.40
N ARG A 191 0.52 -25.49 -0.15
CA ARG A 191 -0.21 -26.31 -1.14
C ARG A 191 -0.54 -25.50 -2.41
N LEU A 192 -0.86 -24.21 -2.24
CA LEU A 192 -1.04 -23.30 -3.37
C LEU A 192 0.29 -23.07 -4.08
N ILE A 193 1.32 -22.63 -3.37
CA ILE A 193 2.62 -22.25 -3.94
C ILE A 193 3.26 -23.40 -4.75
N GLU A 194 3.08 -24.65 -4.31
CA GLU A 194 3.64 -25.83 -4.97
C GLU A 194 2.86 -26.30 -6.21
N SER A 195 1.59 -25.93 -6.33
CA SER A 195 0.76 -26.27 -7.48
C SER A 195 1.06 -25.39 -8.69
N ASP A 196 0.69 -25.85 -9.89
CA ASP A 196 0.90 -25.07 -11.10
C ASP A 196 -0.02 -23.83 -11.14
N LEU A 197 -1.21 -23.90 -10.51
CA LEU A 197 -2.06 -22.73 -10.24
C LEU A 197 -1.30 -21.66 -9.44
N GLY A 198 -0.66 -22.04 -8.33
CA GLY A 198 0.07 -21.06 -7.52
C GLY A 198 1.31 -20.51 -8.21
N LYS A 199 2.06 -21.34 -8.96
CA LYS A 199 3.20 -20.87 -9.75
C LYS A 199 2.80 -19.84 -10.81
N LEU A 200 1.66 -20.02 -11.48
CA LEU A 200 1.12 -19.06 -12.44
C LEU A 200 0.77 -17.75 -11.73
N ILE A 201 0.11 -17.83 -10.57
CA ILE A 201 -0.24 -16.66 -9.76
C ILE A 201 1.02 -15.90 -9.32
N LEU A 202 2.05 -16.61 -8.86
CA LEU A 202 3.32 -16.00 -8.44
C LEU A 202 4.03 -15.29 -9.59
N GLN A 203 4.05 -15.88 -10.79
CA GLN A 203 4.57 -15.20 -11.98
C GLN A 203 3.76 -13.93 -12.30
N ASN A 204 2.43 -13.98 -12.19
CA ASN A 204 1.60 -12.81 -12.46
C ASN A 204 1.72 -11.73 -11.37
N PHE A 205 2.01 -12.13 -10.12
CA PHE A 205 2.38 -11.21 -9.05
C PHE A 205 3.68 -10.49 -9.35
N ASP A 206 4.71 -11.20 -9.84
CA ASP A 206 5.96 -10.57 -10.27
C ASP A 206 5.72 -9.55 -11.39
N GLU A 207 4.90 -9.89 -12.39
CA GLU A 207 4.58 -8.96 -13.48
C GLU A 207 3.86 -7.70 -12.97
N VAL A 208 2.79 -7.87 -12.18
CA VAL A 208 1.95 -6.74 -11.77
C VAL A 208 2.57 -5.92 -10.64
N SER A 209 3.10 -6.58 -9.61
CA SER A 209 3.51 -5.92 -8.35
C SER A 209 4.98 -5.53 -8.30
N ALA A 210 5.81 -5.99 -9.26
CA ALA A 210 7.24 -5.70 -9.30
C ALA A 210 7.71 -5.18 -10.66
N ASN A 211 7.56 -5.96 -11.74
CA ASN A 211 8.14 -5.62 -13.05
C ASN A 211 7.55 -4.34 -13.64
N THR A 212 6.28 -4.02 -13.36
CA THR A 212 5.69 -2.72 -13.70
C THR A 212 6.49 -1.52 -13.16
N PHE A 213 7.17 -1.66 -12.01
CA PHE A 213 8.05 -0.60 -11.48
C PHE A 213 9.36 -0.49 -12.28
N ARG A 214 9.94 -1.63 -12.69
CA ARG A 214 11.08 -1.66 -13.61
C ARG A 214 10.72 -0.99 -14.93
N HIS A 215 9.59 -1.38 -15.54
CA HIS A 215 9.11 -0.78 -16.78
C HIS A 215 8.86 0.72 -16.65
N LEU A 216 8.27 1.19 -15.55
CA LEU A 216 8.12 2.62 -15.28
C LEU A 216 9.48 3.35 -15.29
N ILE A 217 10.48 2.83 -14.59
CA ILE A 217 11.81 3.43 -14.50
C ILE A 217 12.49 3.46 -15.88
N ASP A 218 12.40 2.37 -16.63
CA ASP A 218 13.09 2.21 -17.91
C ASP A 218 12.45 3.05 -19.01
N PHE A 219 11.12 3.02 -19.14
CA PHE A 219 10.40 3.74 -20.21
C PHE A 219 10.27 5.25 -19.95
N SER A 220 10.45 5.69 -18.71
CA SER A 220 10.55 7.12 -18.39
C SER A 220 11.98 7.66 -18.49
N ALA A 221 12.96 6.87 -18.97
CA ALA A 221 14.36 7.29 -19.03
C ALA A 221 14.59 8.58 -19.82
N ALA A 222 14.00 8.71 -21.01
CA ALA A 222 14.13 9.91 -21.83
C ALA A 222 13.55 11.16 -21.13
N ILE A 223 12.40 11.02 -20.47
CA ILE A 223 11.80 12.10 -19.66
C ILE A 223 12.76 12.48 -18.52
N ARG A 224 13.28 11.47 -17.80
CA ARG A 224 14.19 11.68 -16.68
C ARG A 224 15.45 12.43 -17.11
N GLU A 225 16.11 11.96 -18.17
CA GLU A 225 17.32 12.58 -18.71
C GLU A 225 17.08 14.03 -19.14
N ARG A 226 15.96 14.32 -19.81
CA ARG A 226 15.58 15.69 -20.22
C ARG A 226 15.31 16.59 -19.01
N VAL A 227 14.55 16.10 -18.04
CA VAL A 227 14.22 16.83 -16.81
C VAL A 227 15.48 17.16 -16.02
N GLU A 228 16.37 16.19 -15.83
CA GLU A 228 17.63 16.39 -15.10
C GLU A 228 18.58 17.33 -15.86
N ALA A 229 18.68 17.20 -17.18
CA ALA A 229 19.48 18.10 -18.02
C ALA A 229 18.98 19.56 -18.01
N SER A 230 17.68 19.77 -17.76
CA SER A 230 17.08 21.10 -17.60
C SER A 230 17.07 21.61 -16.15
N GLY A 231 17.72 20.90 -15.23
CA GLY A 231 17.87 21.30 -13.82
C GLY A 231 16.69 20.91 -12.92
N GLY A 232 15.73 20.15 -13.42
CA GLY A 232 14.69 19.52 -12.62
C GLY A 232 15.19 18.23 -11.95
N GLN A 233 14.35 17.67 -11.08
CA GLN A 233 14.63 16.43 -10.37
C GLN A 233 13.52 15.40 -10.59
N VAL A 234 13.90 14.14 -10.75
CA VAL A 234 12.95 13.02 -10.87
C VAL A 234 13.03 12.10 -9.66
N ARG A 235 11.87 11.66 -9.18
CA ARG A 235 11.73 10.69 -8.09
C ARG A 235 10.75 9.60 -8.48
N TYR A 236 11.05 8.38 -8.05
CA TYR A 236 10.18 7.23 -8.17
C TYR A 236 9.90 6.67 -6.78
N THR A 237 8.64 6.37 -6.51
CA THR A 237 8.27 5.67 -5.28
C THR A 237 7.37 4.48 -5.60
N ALA A 238 7.46 3.43 -4.80
CA ALA A 238 6.50 2.33 -4.83
C ALA A 238 6.07 1.93 -3.41
N TYR A 239 4.86 1.42 -3.29
CA TYR A 239 4.34 0.88 -2.03
C TYR A 239 4.75 -0.59 -1.86
N GLY A 240 5.57 -0.83 -0.84
CA GLY A 240 5.98 -2.16 -0.39
C GLY A 240 5.18 -2.62 0.83
N TYR A 241 5.25 -3.91 1.10
CA TYR A 241 4.91 -4.51 2.38
C TYR A 241 5.90 -5.64 2.64
N HIS A 242 6.59 -5.57 3.77
CA HIS A 242 7.62 -6.54 4.16
C HIS A 242 7.68 -6.62 5.70
N GLY A 243 6.49 -6.82 6.28
CA GLY A 243 6.24 -6.66 7.71
C GLY A 243 6.44 -5.23 8.20
N SER A 244 6.18 -5.00 9.48
CA SER A 244 6.30 -3.69 10.12
C SER A 244 6.62 -3.83 11.60
N ALA A 245 7.38 -2.88 12.14
CA ALA A 245 7.66 -2.81 13.56
C ALA A 245 6.51 -2.12 14.30
N VAL A 246 5.99 -2.82 15.31
CA VAL A 246 4.87 -2.37 16.16
C VAL A 246 5.29 -2.39 17.62
N LEU A 247 4.60 -1.62 18.46
CA LEU A 247 4.98 -1.50 19.87
C LEU A 247 4.49 -2.70 20.68
N ILE A 248 5.42 -3.48 21.22
CA ILE A 248 5.19 -4.67 22.06
C ILE A 248 6.12 -4.58 23.27
N ASP A 249 5.59 -4.65 24.49
CA ASP A 249 6.37 -4.55 25.74
C ASP A 249 7.32 -3.33 25.77
N GLY A 250 6.80 -2.19 25.33
CA GLY A 250 7.53 -0.92 25.30
C GLY A 250 8.58 -0.78 24.20
N ASN A 251 8.79 -1.80 23.37
CA ASN A 251 9.78 -1.85 22.31
C ASN A 251 9.14 -2.02 20.93
N TYR A 252 9.65 -1.33 19.91
CA TYR A 252 9.23 -1.56 18.53
C TYR A 252 9.86 -2.84 18.00
N ARG A 253 9.05 -3.84 17.71
CA ARG A 253 9.47 -5.16 17.25
C ARG A 253 8.87 -5.45 15.89
N TRP A 254 9.72 -5.87 14.94
CA TRP A 254 9.26 -6.30 13.63
C TRP A 254 8.36 -7.54 13.76
N GLN A 255 7.25 -7.50 13.03
CA GLN A 255 6.31 -8.59 12.88
C GLN A 255 5.72 -8.55 11.46
N THR A 256 4.86 -9.50 11.13
CA THR A 256 4.19 -9.57 9.83
C THR A 256 2.87 -10.33 9.92
N TYR A 257 1.93 -10.01 9.03
CA TYR A 257 0.84 -10.90 8.68
C TYR A 257 1.38 -12.16 7.99
N THR A 258 0.81 -13.33 8.31
CA THR A 258 1.18 -14.60 7.68
C THR A 258 -0.06 -15.39 7.25
N ASN A 259 -0.11 -15.94 6.03
CA ASN A 259 0.88 -15.83 4.95
C ASN A 259 0.61 -14.63 4.03
N TYR A 260 1.65 -13.89 3.65
CA TYR A 260 1.56 -12.84 2.63
C TYR A 260 2.12 -13.33 1.29
N THR A 261 1.27 -13.92 0.44
CA THR A 261 1.71 -14.59 -0.80
C THR A 261 2.35 -13.64 -1.82
N GLN A 262 1.96 -12.35 -1.80
CA GLN A 262 2.59 -11.28 -2.59
C GLN A 262 4.04 -10.97 -2.15
N GLY A 263 4.52 -11.56 -1.06
CA GLY A 263 5.82 -11.21 -0.49
C GLY A 263 7.01 -11.46 -1.40
N TYR A 264 6.96 -12.51 -2.23
CA TYR A 264 7.99 -12.76 -3.24
C TYR A 264 8.12 -11.60 -4.23
N ALA A 265 6.99 -11.14 -4.78
CA ALA A 265 6.96 -9.99 -5.69
C ALA A 265 7.36 -8.69 -4.99
N LYS A 266 7.02 -8.50 -3.71
CA LYS A 266 7.47 -7.31 -2.95
C LYS A 266 8.97 -7.30 -2.70
N MET A 267 9.62 -8.44 -2.42
CA MET A 267 11.09 -8.51 -2.39
C MET A 267 11.72 -8.25 -3.76
N ARG A 268 11.07 -8.70 -4.85
CA ARG A 268 11.50 -8.37 -6.21
C ARG A 268 11.41 -6.87 -6.50
N LEU A 269 10.31 -6.22 -6.08
CA LEU A 269 10.13 -4.76 -6.16
C LEU A 269 11.24 -4.00 -5.43
N GLU A 270 11.63 -4.46 -4.24
CA GLU A 270 12.78 -3.93 -3.49
C GLU A 270 14.10 -4.08 -4.25
N GLY A 271 14.35 -5.26 -4.83
CA GLY A 271 15.53 -5.51 -5.65
C GLY A 271 15.59 -4.56 -6.86
N ILE A 272 14.45 -4.31 -7.49
CA ILE A 272 14.35 -3.38 -8.62
C ILE A 272 14.77 -1.95 -8.22
N ALA A 273 14.32 -1.49 -7.05
CA ALA A 273 14.69 -0.19 -6.52
C ALA A 273 16.18 -0.10 -6.14
N GLN A 274 16.73 -1.16 -5.56
CA GLN A 274 18.16 -1.24 -5.24
C GLN A 274 19.05 -1.15 -6.50
N GLU A 275 18.68 -1.90 -7.54
CA GLU A 275 19.37 -1.84 -8.85
C GLU A 275 19.30 -0.44 -9.46
N ALA A 276 18.12 0.20 -9.43
CA ALA A 276 17.96 1.57 -9.93
C ALA A 276 18.82 2.57 -9.15
N TRP A 277 18.90 2.43 -7.83
CA TRP A 277 19.73 3.29 -6.97
C TRP A 277 21.21 3.13 -7.24
N ALA A 278 21.67 1.90 -7.48
CA ALA A 278 23.05 1.63 -7.87
C ALA A 278 23.40 2.30 -9.21
N ALA A 279 22.42 2.50 -10.09
CA ALA A 279 22.54 3.26 -11.32
C ALA A 279 22.33 4.79 -11.15
N GLY A 280 22.20 5.30 -9.92
CA GLY A 280 22.01 6.72 -9.63
C GLY A 280 20.56 7.21 -9.70
N ILE A 281 19.60 6.34 -10.01
CA ILE A 281 18.18 6.70 -10.13
C ILE A 281 17.53 6.71 -8.74
N LYS A 282 16.85 7.81 -8.39
CA LYS A 282 16.18 7.98 -7.09
C LYS A 282 14.84 7.25 -7.03
N ALA A 283 14.90 5.93 -6.88
CA ALA A 283 13.75 5.04 -6.77
C ALA A 283 13.65 4.39 -5.38
N THR A 284 12.59 4.67 -4.64
CA THR A 284 12.40 4.20 -3.26
C THR A 284 11.16 3.33 -3.10
N VAL A 285 11.31 2.14 -2.55
CA VAL A 285 10.19 1.34 -2.04
C VAL A 285 9.97 1.70 -0.58
N TYR A 286 8.75 2.11 -0.25
CA TYR A 286 8.34 2.37 1.13
C TYR A 286 7.50 1.20 1.62
N ASN A 287 8.09 0.38 2.49
CA ASN A 287 7.40 -0.69 3.19
C ASN A 287 6.49 -0.07 4.26
N CYS A 288 5.19 -0.10 4.00
CA CYS A 288 4.19 0.56 4.83
C CYS A 288 3.53 -0.43 5.81
N PRO A 289 2.90 0.06 6.90
CA PRO A 289 2.19 -0.78 7.86
C PRO A 289 1.04 -1.57 7.26
N GLU A 290 0.58 -2.55 8.02
CA GLU A 290 -0.69 -3.19 7.77
C GLU A 290 -1.84 -2.18 7.92
N ILE A 291 -2.72 -2.11 6.92
CA ILE A 291 -3.98 -1.38 6.98
C ILE A 291 -5.10 -2.19 6.34
N ARG A 292 -6.34 -1.84 6.64
CA ARG A 292 -7.51 -2.35 5.94
C ARG A 292 -7.86 -1.45 4.76
N THR A 293 -7.81 -2.02 3.57
CA THR A 293 -8.25 -1.43 2.31
C THR A 293 -9.06 -2.48 1.54
N ASN A 294 -9.66 -2.08 0.42
CA ASN A 294 -10.35 -3.01 -0.48
C ASN A 294 -9.49 -4.22 -0.89
N SER A 295 -8.17 -4.05 -1.01
CA SER A 295 -7.24 -5.11 -1.41
C SER A 295 -6.80 -6.02 -0.25
N SER A 296 -6.95 -5.58 1.01
CA SER A 296 -6.54 -6.34 2.19
C SER A 296 -7.68 -6.92 3.02
N ASP A 297 -8.94 -6.55 2.76
CA ASP A 297 -10.11 -7.07 3.48
C ASP A 297 -10.32 -8.60 3.38
N VAL A 298 -9.67 -9.27 2.44
CA VAL A 298 -9.67 -10.74 2.37
C VAL A 298 -8.80 -11.39 3.45
N PHE A 299 -7.84 -10.65 4.02
CA PHE A 299 -6.85 -11.14 4.98
C PHE A 299 -7.33 -10.93 6.42
N THR A 300 -8.13 -11.86 6.94
CA THR A 300 -8.59 -11.79 8.33
C THR A 300 -7.40 -11.79 9.30
N GLY A 301 -7.35 -10.80 10.20
CA GLY A 301 -6.28 -10.63 11.19
C GLY A 301 -5.16 -9.67 10.75
N ILE A 302 -5.19 -9.16 9.52
CA ILE A 302 -4.22 -8.16 9.06
C ILE A 302 -4.33 -6.84 9.84
N GLU A 303 -5.48 -6.57 10.46
CA GLU A 303 -5.73 -5.37 11.26
C GLU A 303 -5.16 -5.43 12.68
N LEU A 304 -4.79 -6.62 13.17
CA LEU A 304 -4.33 -6.80 14.54
C LEU A 304 -3.06 -6.00 14.85
N PRO A 305 -2.02 -5.99 13.99
CA PRO A 305 -0.80 -5.22 14.22
C PRO A 305 -1.01 -3.70 14.14
N LEU A 306 -2.09 -3.23 13.52
CA LEU A 306 -2.42 -1.81 13.40
C LEU A 306 -2.86 -1.19 14.73
N ILE A 307 -3.58 -1.93 15.56
CA ILE A 307 -4.16 -1.42 16.83
C ILE A 307 -3.09 -0.89 17.81
N PRO A 308 -1.92 -1.55 17.99
CA PRO A 308 -0.78 -1.00 18.72
C PRO A 308 -0.26 0.37 18.27
N LEU A 309 -0.70 0.93 17.14
CA LEU A 309 -0.41 2.33 16.78
C LEU A 309 -0.87 3.30 17.86
N LEU A 310 -1.97 3.03 18.56
CA LEU A 310 -2.44 3.86 19.68
C LEU A 310 -1.42 3.93 20.83
N LEU A 311 -0.71 2.84 21.10
CA LEU A 311 0.35 2.82 22.10
C LEU A 311 1.57 3.63 21.60
N ALA A 312 1.89 3.52 20.31
CA ALA A 312 2.95 4.30 19.67
C ALA A 312 2.64 5.81 19.70
N LEU A 313 1.38 6.22 19.46
CA LEU A 313 0.95 7.61 19.59
C LEU A 313 1.24 8.19 20.97
N LYS A 314 1.01 7.41 22.03
CA LYS A 314 1.35 7.84 23.40
C LYS A 314 2.85 7.87 23.66
N LYS A 315 3.59 6.86 23.17
CA LYS A 315 5.05 6.74 23.37
C LYS A 315 5.83 7.86 22.69
N GLU A 316 5.41 8.27 21.50
CA GLU A 316 6.13 9.23 20.65
C GLU A 316 5.66 10.68 20.88
N ASP A 317 5.75 11.14 22.13
CA ASP A 317 5.36 12.50 22.57
C ASP A 317 3.89 12.84 22.29
N GLY A 318 2.99 11.88 22.52
CA GLY A 318 1.55 12.07 22.35
C GLY A 318 0.97 13.09 23.32
N GLY A 319 0.27 14.10 22.77
CA GLY A 319 -0.50 15.08 23.55
C GLY A 319 -2.01 14.85 23.47
N THR A 320 -2.79 15.93 23.66
CA THR A 320 -4.27 15.89 23.66
C THR A 320 -4.86 15.20 22.44
N TRP A 321 -4.28 15.38 21.25
CA TRP A 321 -4.77 14.74 20.03
C TRP A 321 -4.61 13.21 20.06
N ALA A 322 -3.51 12.69 20.62
CA ALA A 322 -3.33 11.24 20.79
C ALA A 322 -4.36 10.67 21.78
N ASP A 323 -4.66 11.39 22.86
CA ASP A 323 -5.72 11.03 23.81
C ASP A 323 -7.12 11.07 23.19
N GLU A 324 -7.36 11.97 22.22
CA GLU A 324 -8.59 11.98 21.42
C GLU A 324 -8.72 10.72 20.56
N GLN A 325 -7.63 10.27 19.92
CA GLN A 325 -7.67 9.05 19.11
C GLN A 325 -7.92 7.82 19.98
N TRP A 326 -7.29 7.76 21.16
CA TRP A 326 -7.54 6.71 22.15
C TRP A 326 -9.02 6.67 22.56
N ARG A 327 -9.60 7.82 22.90
CA ARG A 327 -11.02 7.92 23.27
C ARG A 327 -11.94 7.55 22.11
N ALA A 328 -11.62 7.97 20.89
CA ALA A 328 -12.40 7.61 19.70
C ALA A 328 -12.43 6.09 19.48
N CYS A 329 -11.29 5.40 19.62
CA CYS A 329 -11.26 3.93 19.55
C CYS A 329 -12.01 3.27 20.71
N ALA A 330 -11.84 3.78 21.94
CA ALA A 330 -12.53 3.24 23.11
C ALA A 330 -14.07 3.35 23.00
N GLN A 331 -14.59 4.42 22.41
CA GLN A 331 -16.03 4.63 22.21
C GLN A 331 -16.67 3.60 21.25
N LEU A 332 -15.87 2.92 20.42
CA LEU A 332 -16.36 1.87 19.52
C LEU A 332 -16.58 0.52 20.22
N LEU A 333 -16.05 0.35 21.44
CA LEU A 333 -16.15 -0.88 22.21
C LEU A 333 -17.47 -0.97 22.99
N ASP A 334 -18.00 -2.20 23.14
CA ASP A 334 -19.18 -2.49 23.94
C ASP A 334 -19.02 -2.07 25.42
N ASP A 335 -20.16 -1.90 26.11
CA ASP A 335 -20.16 -1.48 27.51
C ASP A 335 -19.39 -2.47 28.39
N GLY A 336 -18.53 -1.93 29.26
CA GLY A 336 -17.70 -2.72 30.17
C GLY A 336 -16.39 -3.24 29.57
N LEU A 337 -16.13 -3.00 28.29
CA LEU A 337 -14.86 -3.30 27.63
C LEU A 337 -13.98 -2.05 27.50
N THR A 338 -12.67 -2.26 27.52
CA THR A 338 -11.65 -1.21 27.46
C THR A 338 -10.63 -1.48 26.37
N MET A 339 -9.85 -0.46 26.03
CA MET A 339 -8.71 -0.64 25.13
C MET A 339 -7.64 -1.57 25.72
N ASP A 340 -7.50 -1.63 27.05
CA ASP A 340 -6.54 -2.52 27.70
C ASP A 340 -6.92 -4.00 27.49
N ASP A 341 -8.22 -4.32 27.50
CA ASP A 341 -8.71 -5.66 27.15
C ASP A 341 -8.32 -6.06 25.71
N VAL A 342 -8.39 -5.10 24.78
CA VAL A 342 -7.99 -5.32 23.37
C VAL A 342 -6.48 -5.56 23.29
N PHE A 343 -5.66 -4.71 23.94
CA PHE A 343 -4.22 -4.86 23.94
C PHE A 343 -3.76 -6.15 24.61
N GLN A 344 -4.43 -6.60 25.67
CA GLN A 344 -4.13 -7.87 26.31
C GLN A 344 -4.31 -9.06 25.35
N LYS A 345 -5.35 -9.05 24.51
CA LYS A 345 -5.56 -10.08 23.48
C LYS A 345 -4.47 -10.06 22.41
N ILE A 346 -4.10 -8.88 21.92
CA ILE A 346 -3.04 -8.73 20.92
C ILE A 346 -1.70 -9.16 21.50
N HIS A 347 -1.39 -8.73 22.73
CA HIS A 347 -0.17 -9.10 23.44
C HIS A 347 -0.07 -10.61 23.64
N ALA A 348 -1.14 -11.25 24.14
CA ALA A 348 -1.18 -12.70 24.34
C ALA A 348 -0.97 -13.48 23.03
N MET A 349 -1.56 -13.01 21.92
CA MET A 349 -1.30 -13.59 20.60
C MET A 349 0.17 -13.40 20.20
N GLN A 350 0.67 -12.17 20.29
CA GLN A 350 2.01 -11.81 19.82
C GLN A 350 3.12 -12.56 20.59
N GLU A 351 2.94 -12.77 21.88
CA GLU A 351 3.89 -13.48 22.75
C GLU A 351 3.75 -15.01 22.72
N SER A 352 2.72 -15.54 22.06
CA SER A 352 2.51 -16.99 22.00
C SER A 352 3.66 -17.72 21.31
N GLU A 353 3.96 -18.94 21.79
CA GLU A 353 4.93 -19.83 21.13
C GLU A 353 4.51 -20.21 19.70
N VAL A 354 3.21 -20.10 19.40
CA VAL A 354 2.65 -20.31 18.05
C VAL A 354 3.08 -19.20 17.10
N MET A 355 3.06 -17.94 17.54
CA MET A 355 3.36 -16.80 16.66
C MET A 355 4.85 -16.47 16.57
N ARG A 356 5.63 -16.68 17.64
CA ARG A 356 7.06 -16.33 17.70
C ARG A 356 7.89 -16.80 16.48
N PRO A 357 7.73 -18.02 15.95
CA PRO A 357 8.46 -18.47 14.77
C PRO A 357 8.22 -17.61 13.52
N PHE A 358 7.08 -16.94 13.41
CA PHE A 358 6.70 -16.11 12.26
C PHE A 358 7.33 -14.72 12.27
N TYR A 359 8.10 -14.39 13.30
CA TYR A 359 8.87 -13.13 13.38
C TYR A 359 10.32 -13.29 12.88
N ASP A 360 10.62 -14.37 12.16
CA ASP A 360 11.88 -14.53 11.43
C ASP A 360 11.83 -13.76 10.11
N PHE A 361 12.47 -12.59 10.09
CA PHE A 361 12.59 -11.75 8.90
C PHE A 361 13.25 -12.49 7.71
N SER A 362 14.22 -13.36 7.98
CA SER A 362 14.99 -14.03 6.92
C SER A 362 14.21 -15.13 6.21
N ALA A 363 13.15 -15.66 6.86
CA ALA A 363 12.27 -16.68 6.34
C ALA A 363 11.00 -16.11 5.67
N TRP A 364 10.87 -14.79 5.60
CA TRP A 364 9.68 -14.14 5.06
C TRP A 364 9.59 -14.27 3.52
N PRO A 365 8.38 -14.50 2.95
CA PRO A 365 7.12 -14.83 3.63
C PRO A 365 7.03 -16.32 4.00
N MET A 366 6.67 -16.62 5.24
CA MET A 366 6.52 -18.01 5.73
C MET A 366 5.16 -18.61 5.36
N PRO A 367 5.06 -19.93 5.10
CA PRO A 367 3.75 -20.58 4.93
C PRO A 367 2.95 -20.52 6.23
N ASN A 368 1.62 -20.36 6.15
CA ASN A 368 0.76 -20.42 7.34
C ASN A 368 0.69 -21.86 7.89
N SER A 369 0.38 -21.95 9.18
CA SER A 369 0.08 -23.21 9.87
C SER A 369 -1.32 -23.18 10.47
N GLN A 370 -1.89 -24.34 10.79
CA GLN A 370 -3.23 -24.39 11.38
C GLN A 370 -3.27 -23.67 12.72
N ALA A 371 -2.30 -23.91 13.60
CA ALA A 371 -2.24 -23.27 14.92
C ALA A 371 -2.15 -21.74 14.81
N GLN A 372 -1.33 -21.24 13.87
CA GLN A 372 -1.22 -19.81 13.61
C GLN A 372 -2.53 -19.23 13.06
N ALA A 373 -3.16 -19.89 12.09
CA ALA A 373 -4.43 -19.45 11.53
C ALA A 373 -5.55 -19.43 12.58
N ASP A 374 -5.69 -20.50 13.36
CA ASP A 374 -6.68 -20.62 14.44
C ASP A 374 -6.51 -19.50 15.48
N LEU A 375 -5.26 -19.19 15.85
CA LEU A 375 -4.95 -18.13 16.80
C LEU A 375 -5.22 -16.73 16.22
N THR A 376 -4.64 -16.40 15.05
CA THR A 376 -4.79 -15.07 14.43
C THR A 376 -6.25 -14.77 14.08
N ILE A 377 -6.95 -15.71 13.44
CA ILE A 377 -8.36 -15.53 13.07
C ILE A 377 -9.25 -15.53 14.32
N GLY A 378 -8.94 -16.37 15.31
CA GLY A 378 -9.62 -16.37 16.60
C GLY A 378 -9.54 -15.01 17.31
N THR A 379 -8.33 -14.46 17.44
CA THR A 379 -8.10 -13.14 18.04
C THR A 379 -8.79 -12.01 17.26
N SER A 380 -8.74 -12.03 15.93
CA SER A 380 -9.46 -11.08 15.06
C SER A 380 -10.97 -11.12 15.30
N ASN A 381 -11.56 -12.32 15.36
CA ASN A 381 -12.99 -12.50 15.64
C ASN A 381 -13.38 -12.10 17.06
N GLU A 382 -12.52 -12.34 18.04
CA GLU A 382 -12.74 -11.88 19.41
C GLU A 382 -12.76 -10.37 19.49
N ILE A 383 -11.75 -9.68 18.96
CA ILE A 383 -11.67 -8.21 18.96
C ILE A 383 -12.81 -7.61 18.14
N THR A 384 -13.21 -8.24 17.03
CA THR A 384 -14.39 -7.81 16.27
C THR A 384 -15.67 -7.87 17.11
N ARG A 385 -15.85 -8.91 17.92
CA ARG A 385 -16.98 -9.03 18.85
C ARG A 385 -16.93 -8.10 20.05
N MET A 386 -15.80 -7.43 20.30
CA MET A 386 -15.70 -6.40 21.34
C MET A 386 -16.27 -5.06 20.89
N HIS A 387 -16.57 -4.88 19.60
CA HIS A 387 -17.13 -3.64 19.05
C HIS A 387 -18.66 -3.64 19.13
N ARG A 388 -19.23 -2.44 19.37
CA ARG A 388 -20.69 -2.20 19.35
C ARG A 388 -21.32 -2.47 17.99
N ASP A 389 -20.58 -2.19 16.92
CA ASP A 389 -20.99 -2.42 15.54
C ASP A 389 -19.79 -2.96 14.75
N SER A 390 -19.91 -4.19 14.25
CA SER A 390 -18.88 -4.84 13.44
C SER A 390 -18.66 -4.21 12.06
N LYS A 391 -19.49 -3.23 11.69
CA LYS A 391 -19.32 -2.40 10.47
C LYS A 391 -18.53 -1.12 10.72
N VAL A 392 -18.29 -0.75 11.98
CA VAL A 392 -17.56 0.46 12.37
C VAL A 392 -16.43 0.07 13.30
N MET A 393 -15.29 -0.26 12.70
CA MET A 393 -14.17 -0.87 13.41
C MET A 393 -13.09 0.18 13.73
N MET A 394 -12.42 0.01 14.88
CA MET A 394 -11.27 0.88 15.20
C MET A 394 -10.17 0.82 14.14
N SER A 395 -10.04 -0.31 13.45
CA SER A 395 -9.13 -0.48 12.32
C SER A 395 -9.38 0.52 11.19
N ASP A 396 -10.63 0.96 11.00
CA ASP A 396 -10.99 1.87 9.91
C ASP A 396 -10.46 3.27 10.19
N LEU A 397 -10.59 3.72 11.45
CA LEU A 397 -10.02 4.98 11.93
C LEU A 397 -8.49 4.94 11.84
N LEU A 398 -7.87 3.89 12.39
CA LEU A 398 -6.41 3.78 12.40
C LEU A 398 -5.82 3.66 10.99
N SER A 399 -6.50 2.97 10.08
CA SER A 399 -6.08 2.87 8.68
C SER A 399 -6.08 4.24 8.01
N ALA A 400 -7.08 5.08 8.28
CA ALA A 400 -7.12 6.45 7.76
C ALA A 400 -5.97 7.31 8.29
N LEU A 401 -5.59 7.16 9.57
CA LEU A 401 -4.43 7.84 10.15
C LEU A 401 -3.12 7.41 9.50
N VAL A 402 -2.93 6.10 9.31
CA VAL A 402 -1.75 5.56 8.65
C VAL A 402 -1.66 6.07 7.21
N VAL A 403 -2.73 5.97 6.41
CA VAL A 403 -2.74 6.47 5.01
C VAL A 403 -2.31 7.93 4.93
N LYS A 404 -2.91 8.81 5.77
CA LYS A 404 -2.58 10.24 5.80
C LYS A 404 -1.10 10.47 6.12
N SER A 405 -0.61 9.86 7.19
CA SER A 405 0.76 10.08 7.67
C SER A 405 1.82 9.46 6.76
N THR A 406 1.57 8.28 6.17
CA THR A 406 2.47 7.71 5.17
C THR A 406 2.57 8.58 3.93
N GLY A 407 1.47 9.23 3.51
CA GLY A 407 1.51 10.22 2.43
C GLY A 407 2.50 11.35 2.72
N GLN A 408 2.39 11.95 3.91
CA GLN A 408 3.30 13.01 4.38
C GLN A 408 4.76 12.54 4.46
N LEU A 409 4.99 11.34 5.03
CA LEU A 409 6.32 10.76 5.18
C LEU A 409 6.98 10.49 3.83
N ILE A 410 6.26 9.85 2.91
CA ILE A 410 6.77 9.53 1.57
C ILE A 410 7.05 10.82 0.80
N PHE A 411 6.13 11.78 0.84
CA PHE A 411 6.29 13.03 0.10
C PHE A 411 7.51 13.84 0.60
N GLY A 412 7.67 13.95 1.92
CA GLY A 412 8.82 14.62 2.53
C GLY A 412 10.14 13.90 2.27
N GLU A 413 10.21 12.60 2.55
CA GLU A 413 11.43 11.81 2.38
C GLU A 413 11.85 11.73 0.90
N SER A 414 10.92 11.76 -0.05
CA SER A 414 11.24 11.69 -1.48
C SER A 414 11.97 12.92 -2.02
N SER A 415 12.02 14.04 -1.30
CA SER A 415 12.86 15.18 -1.70
C SER A 415 14.34 14.79 -1.69
N GLU A 416 14.79 14.13 -0.61
CA GLU A 416 16.16 13.65 -0.44
C GLU A 416 16.14 12.25 0.18
N PRO A 417 15.76 11.21 -0.59
CA PRO A 417 15.47 9.91 0.00
C PRO A 417 16.76 9.23 0.49
N SER A 418 16.69 8.67 1.70
CA SER A 418 17.83 8.09 2.41
C SER A 418 18.26 6.70 1.92
N GLY A 419 17.41 6.02 1.16
CA GLY A 419 17.76 4.71 0.59
C GLY A 419 16.67 4.14 -0.33
N PRO A 420 16.99 3.06 -1.06
CA PRO A 420 16.08 2.46 -2.04
C PRO A 420 14.93 1.67 -1.41
N VAL A 421 15.04 1.30 -0.14
CA VAL A 421 14.02 0.53 0.57
C VAL A 421 13.96 1.02 2.02
N LEU A 422 12.81 1.53 2.44
CA LEU A 422 12.62 2.15 3.75
C LEU A 422 11.32 1.65 4.40
N TRP A 423 11.36 1.34 5.70
CA TRP A 423 10.19 0.96 6.49
C TRP A 423 9.58 2.16 7.19
N LEU A 424 8.27 2.33 7.01
CA LEU A 424 7.45 3.32 7.69
C LEU A 424 6.74 2.65 8.88
N ASN A 425 7.51 2.25 9.88
CA ASN A 425 7.02 1.56 11.07
C ASN A 425 6.12 2.45 11.96
N HIS A 426 5.51 1.87 12.99
CA HIS A 426 4.59 2.60 13.87
C HIS A 426 5.24 3.76 14.63
N ASP A 427 6.54 3.72 14.90
CA ASP A 427 7.29 4.82 15.52
C ASP A 427 7.26 6.07 14.66
N ILE A 428 7.70 5.99 13.41
CA ILE A 428 7.79 7.17 12.53
C ILE A 428 6.40 7.66 12.09
N VAL A 429 5.45 6.73 11.93
CA VAL A 429 4.03 7.04 11.70
C VAL A 429 3.47 7.83 12.87
N ALA A 430 3.67 7.37 14.11
CA ALA A 430 3.19 8.06 15.30
C ALA A 430 3.83 9.44 15.47
N ARG A 431 5.15 9.55 15.29
CA ARG A 431 5.88 10.83 15.32
C ARG A 431 5.31 11.83 14.30
N ARG A 432 5.05 11.39 13.06
CA ARG A 432 4.45 12.26 12.03
C ARG A 432 3.03 12.69 12.39
N LEU A 433 2.22 11.77 12.90
CA LEU A 433 0.85 12.05 13.32
C LEU A 433 0.82 13.07 14.47
N ASN A 434 1.62 12.89 15.51
CA ASN A 434 1.71 13.83 16.62
C ASN A 434 2.24 15.19 16.17
N ALA A 435 3.31 15.23 15.37
CA ALA A 435 3.84 16.48 14.84
C ALA A 435 2.82 17.27 14.00
N SER A 436 2.01 16.58 13.18
CA SER A 436 1.01 17.21 12.32
C SER A 436 -0.20 17.78 13.08
N HIS A 437 -0.39 17.39 14.34
CA HIS A 437 -1.50 17.83 15.19
C HIS A 437 -1.04 18.53 16.47
N ALA A 438 0.26 18.82 16.59
CA ALA A 438 0.78 19.67 17.63
C ALA A 438 0.19 21.08 17.46
N ARG A 439 -0.60 21.54 18.44
CA ARG A 439 -1.02 22.95 18.46
C ARG A 439 0.22 23.82 18.63
N PRO A 440 0.40 24.91 17.86
CA PRO A 440 1.49 25.83 18.11
C PRO A 440 1.36 26.37 19.55
N ALA A 441 2.45 26.28 20.30
CA ALA A 441 2.54 26.80 21.66
C ALA A 441 2.65 28.34 21.64
N SER A 442 1.55 29.04 21.32
CA SER A 442 1.32 30.44 21.70
C SER A 442 0.00 30.96 21.13
N PHE A 443 -1.02 31.00 21.98
CA PHE A 443 -1.81 32.22 22.18
C PHE A 443 -1.96 32.34 23.68
N GLU A 444 -0.91 32.85 24.34
CA GLU A 444 -1.11 33.48 25.63
C GLU A 444 -2.15 34.59 25.43
N PRO A 445 -3.23 34.66 26.23
CA PRO A 445 -4.10 35.81 26.20
C PRO A 445 -3.21 37.00 26.55
N VAL A 446 -3.17 38.00 25.67
CA VAL A 446 -2.59 39.31 25.98
C VAL A 446 -3.28 39.77 27.26
N THR A 447 -2.54 39.72 28.37
CA THR A 447 -2.95 40.34 29.62
C THR A 447 -2.89 41.84 29.37
N VAL A 448 -4.07 42.44 29.16
CA VAL A 448 -4.18 43.90 29.07
C VAL A 448 -3.97 44.45 30.48
N GLY A 449 -2.71 44.78 30.78
CA GLY A 449 -2.32 45.54 31.95
C GLY A 449 -2.31 47.04 31.65
N GLY A 450 -3.27 47.76 32.22
CA GLY A 450 -3.11 49.11 32.78
C GLY A 450 -3.15 50.33 31.84
N SER A 451 -4.19 51.17 31.94
CA SER A 451 -4.22 52.36 32.82
C SER A 451 -5.20 53.44 32.32
N ASP A 452 -5.96 53.97 33.28
CA ASP A 452 -6.58 55.31 33.42
C ASP A 452 -7.17 56.06 32.23
N ALA A 453 -8.47 56.36 32.33
CA ALA A 453 -8.98 57.74 32.21
C ALA A 453 -10.40 57.91 32.78
N SER A 454 -10.45 58.67 33.88
CA SER A 454 -11.33 59.82 34.17
C SER A 454 -12.87 59.67 34.25
N HIS A 455 -13.35 60.07 35.44
CA HIS A 455 -14.65 60.65 35.75
C HIS A 455 -15.26 61.53 34.64
N LEU A 456 -16.57 61.35 34.41
CA LEU A 456 -17.52 62.44 34.12
C LEU A 456 -18.93 61.98 34.53
N GLU A 457 -19.42 62.57 35.63
CA GLU A 457 -20.83 62.63 36.02
C GLU A 457 -21.61 63.62 35.13
N VAL A 458 -22.94 63.60 35.35
CA VAL A 458 -24.02 64.52 34.92
C VAL A 458 -24.83 63.93 33.75
N ALA A 459 -26.11 63.56 33.87
CA ALA A 459 -27.18 63.92 34.83
C ALA A 459 -28.06 62.73 35.22
#